data_AF-A0A9D1PA87-F1
#
_entry.id   AF-A0A9D1PA87-F1
#
_cell.length_a   1.000
_cell.length_b   1.000
_cell.length_c   1.000
_cell.angle_alpha   90.00
_cell.angle_beta   90.00
_cell.angle_gamma   90.00
#
_symmetry.space_group_name_H-M   'P 1'
#
loop_
_entity.id
_entity.type
_entity.pdbx_description
1 polymer ?
#
loop_
_entity_poly.entity_id
_entity_poly.type
_entity_poly.pdbx_seq_one_letter_code
_entity_poly.pdbx_strand_id
1 'polypeptide(L)'
;MEARKRKGRAALSLFLAGVLLLLSGCAGSGSRQPQGDPSKQQSFTSFGAGETIRILSGSENRELENVLKKCAEETKINIEISYQGSVDIMRDLEAGAEEYDAVWPASSLWISMGDQQHLVKHTESVSNTPVVFGIRKSLAQELGFVGQEVSVKDILAAIQEGKMSFCMTSATQSNSGASAYVGFLYALLGKEDAITLADLESSQLQQDMTRLLSGIERSSGSSEWLMDMFLEGDYDAMVNYECLVISTNQKLESEGKEPLYVVYPYDGLSIADSPLGYVDHGEKGKEEAFLKVQEYLLSDSVQNEIQRTGRRTGYAGVKEENKDIFKSEWGIDTERILSTITMPSSEVLIQALNLYQSKLRKPSLTVYCLDFSGSMIGEGNDQLVQAMAQVLLQENAEKNFLQAGERDVNLVITFDNGVIHTYEAKDASPQSLESLYKAVEEERPGGGTDIYLPAIEALREMRENYDLTQYTPAVILMTDGKSNGNMDFGDFQDFYLQEQMDVPVFSIMFGQAQESQLDELADLTNARVFDGREDLIGAFRSVKGYN
;
A
#
# COMPACT_ATOMS: atom_id res chain seq x y z
N MET A 1 -18.53 -54.75 -57.27
CA MET A 1 -18.04 -56.13 -57.03
C MET A 1 -16.53 -56.07 -57.18
N GLU A 2 -15.79 -56.73 -56.27
CA GLU A 2 -14.31 -56.63 -56.15
C GLU A 2 -13.74 -55.21 -55.85
N ALA A 3 -12.44 -55.08 -55.54
CA ALA A 3 -11.85 -55.39 -54.23
C ALA A 3 -10.41 -54.83 -54.04
N ARG A 4 -10.14 -54.35 -52.81
CA ARG A 4 -8.85 -54.43 -52.06
C ARG A 4 -7.59 -53.64 -52.50
N LYS A 5 -7.02 -52.97 -51.47
CA LYS A 5 -5.57 -52.76 -51.17
C LYS A 5 -4.84 -51.67 -52.02
N ARG A 6 -3.90 -50.87 -51.50
CA ARG A 6 -3.13 -50.89 -50.23
C ARG A 6 -2.39 -49.53 -50.01
N LYS A 7 -2.14 -49.14 -48.75
CA LYS A 7 -0.98 -48.34 -48.21
C LYS A 7 -0.49 -47.07 -48.96
N GLY A 8 -0.36 -45.95 -48.23
CA GLY A 8 0.57 -44.84 -48.53
C GLY A 8 0.64 -43.84 -47.36
N ARG A 9 1.84 -43.44 -46.91
CA ARG A 9 2.04 -42.48 -45.79
C ARG A 9 2.11 -41.04 -46.29
N ALA A 10 1.78 -40.12 -45.38
CA ALA A 10 1.84 -38.65 -45.45
C ALA A 10 3.06 -38.00 -46.15
N ALA A 11 2.85 -36.79 -46.68
CA ALA A 11 3.63 -35.57 -46.37
C ALA A 11 2.99 -34.28 -46.95
N LEU A 12 3.25 -33.13 -46.28
CA LEU A 12 3.27 -31.72 -46.75
C LEU A 12 2.29 -31.20 -47.83
N SER A 13 1.54 -30.15 -47.49
CA SER A 13 1.78 -28.74 -47.95
C SER A 13 0.80 -27.79 -47.24
N LEU A 14 1.18 -26.66 -46.62
CA LEU A 14 1.77 -25.41 -47.18
C LEU A 14 0.75 -24.62 -48.04
N PHE A 15 0.23 -23.51 -47.50
CA PHE A 15 -0.39 -22.41 -48.25
C PHE A 15 -0.15 -21.07 -47.53
N LEU A 16 0.12 -20.01 -48.29
CA LEU A 16 0.54 -18.70 -47.75
C LEU A 16 0.01 -17.54 -48.63
N ALA A 17 -1.03 -16.85 -48.14
CA ALA A 17 -1.56 -15.54 -48.54
C ALA A 17 -2.72 -15.22 -47.57
N GLY A 18 -3.05 -14.00 -47.13
CA GLY A 18 -2.65 -12.65 -47.58
C GLY A 18 -3.76 -11.99 -48.43
N VAL A 19 -4.10 -10.70 -48.29
CA VAL A 19 -3.54 -9.60 -47.47
C VAL A 19 -4.54 -8.40 -47.48
N LEU A 20 -4.37 -7.38 -46.61
CA LEU A 20 -5.05 -6.05 -46.53
C LEU A 20 -6.45 -5.88 -45.85
N LEU A 21 -6.44 -4.99 -44.84
CA LEU A 21 -7.38 -3.90 -44.49
C LEU A 21 -8.90 -4.13 -44.30
N LEU A 22 -9.35 -3.79 -43.08
CA LEU A 22 -10.09 -2.54 -42.88
C LEU A 22 -9.44 -1.71 -41.76
N LEU A 23 -9.24 -0.41 -41.99
CA LEU A 23 -8.93 0.57 -40.95
C LEU A 23 -10.23 1.29 -40.56
N SER A 24 -10.50 1.42 -39.27
CA SER A 24 -11.53 2.30 -38.73
C SER A 24 -11.03 2.84 -37.40
N GLY A 25 -10.43 4.02 -37.43
CA GLY A 25 -10.02 4.72 -36.22
C GLY A 25 -11.20 5.51 -35.65
N CYS A 26 -11.50 5.30 -34.38
CA CYS A 26 -12.27 6.21 -33.55
C CYS A 26 -11.39 6.63 -32.38
N ALA A 27 -11.32 7.93 -32.10
CA ALA A 27 -10.76 8.44 -30.86
C ALA A 27 -11.88 8.57 -29.82
N GLY A 28 -11.59 8.22 -28.57
CA GLY A 28 -12.55 8.26 -27.45
C GLY A 28 -12.20 7.22 -26.38
N SER A 29 -12.56 7.52 -25.13
CA SER A 29 -12.34 6.70 -23.92
C SER A 29 -10.92 6.14 -23.74
N GLY A 30 -10.13 6.78 -22.88
CA GLY A 30 -8.93 6.15 -22.32
C GLY A 30 -9.34 5.08 -21.32
N SER A 31 -9.30 3.81 -21.71
CA SER A 31 -9.43 2.69 -20.79
C SER A 31 -8.17 2.58 -19.93
N ARG A 32 -8.31 2.63 -18.59
CA ARG A 32 -7.22 2.26 -17.66
C ARG A 32 -6.65 0.89 -18.08
N GLN A 33 -5.33 0.72 -18.00
CA GLN A 33 -4.79 -0.65 -17.88
C GLN A 33 -5.17 -1.16 -16.48
N PRO A 34 -5.59 -2.42 -16.31
CA PRO A 34 -5.84 -2.96 -14.98
C PRO A 34 -4.53 -3.01 -14.19
N GLN A 35 -4.39 -2.14 -13.19
CA GLN A 35 -3.29 -2.18 -12.21
C GLN A 35 -3.49 -3.39 -11.28
N GLY A 36 -2.39 -4.01 -10.84
CA GLY A 36 -2.45 -5.20 -9.99
C GLY A 36 -3.04 -4.93 -8.60
N ASP A 37 -3.77 -5.91 -8.09
CA ASP A 37 -4.32 -5.94 -6.72
C ASP A 37 -3.23 -6.27 -5.68
N PRO A 38 -3.07 -5.54 -4.54
CA PRO A 38 -2.12 -5.89 -3.49
C PRO A 38 -2.54 -7.10 -2.64
N SER A 39 -3.81 -7.51 -2.66
CA SER A 39 -4.23 -8.74 -1.95
C SER A 39 -3.70 -10.00 -2.62
N LYS A 40 -3.50 -9.94 -3.94
CA LYS A 40 -2.74 -10.95 -4.67
C LYS A 40 -1.27 -10.82 -4.30
N GLN A 41 -0.63 -11.96 -4.02
CA GLN A 41 0.81 -12.08 -3.91
C GLN A 41 1.43 -11.85 -5.30
N GLN A 42 1.49 -10.58 -5.73
CA GLN A 42 1.91 -10.19 -7.06
C GLN A 42 3.30 -10.72 -7.30
N SER A 43 3.43 -11.55 -8.32
CA SER A 43 4.67 -12.23 -8.65
C SER A 43 5.21 -11.78 -9.99
N PHE A 44 6.51 -11.52 -10.03
CA PHE A 44 7.26 -11.28 -11.25
C PHE A 44 8.12 -12.50 -11.56
N THR A 45 8.27 -12.83 -12.84
CA THR A 45 9.16 -13.91 -13.28
C THR A 45 9.84 -13.54 -14.60
N SER A 46 11.15 -13.70 -14.66
CA SER A 46 11.94 -13.64 -15.89
C SER A 46 12.94 -14.78 -15.97
N PHE A 47 13.10 -15.38 -17.15
CA PHE A 47 13.86 -16.62 -17.34
C PHE A 47 15.19 -16.39 -18.07
N GLY A 48 16.30 -16.35 -17.32
CA GLY A 48 17.65 -16.32 -17.88
C GLY A 48 18.18 -17.67 -18.39
N ALA A 49 17.45 -18.77 -18.14
CA ALA A 49 17.80 -20.15 -18.48
C ALA A 49 19.02 -20.73 -17.75
N GLY A 50 19.18 -20.37 -16.47
CA GLY A 50 20.16 -20.96 -15.55
C GLY A 50 19.56 -21.28 -14.19
N GLU A 51 20.28 -20.96 -13.11
CA GLU A 51 19.80 -21.09 -11.72
C GLU A 51 18.64 -20.13 -11.44
N THR A 52 17.74 -20.49 -10.52
CA THR A 52 16.63 -19.61 -10.08
C THR A 52 16.96 -18.93 -8.76
N ILE A 53 16.66 -17.63 -8.66
CA ILE A 53 16.68 -16.85 -7.42
C ILE A 53 15.27 -16.33 -7.13
N ARG A 54 14.71 -16.72 -5.99
CA ARG A 54 13.43 -16.29 -5.43
C ARG A 54 13.68 -15.11 -4.48
N ILE A 55 13.14 -13.94 -4.80
CA ILE A 55 13.32 -12.70 -4.02
C ILE A 55 12.02 -12.33 -3.32
N LEU A 56 12.07 -12.20 -2.00
CA LEU A 56 11.03 -11.57 -1.19
C LEU A 56 11.20 -10.04 -1.25
N SER A 57 10.29 -9.30 -1.89
CA SER A 57 10.54 -7.89 -2.26
C SER A 57 9.41 -6.93 -1.91
N GLY A 58 9.77 -5.67 -1.64
CA GLY A 58 8.81 -4.58 -1.50
C GLY A 58 8.16 -4.22 -2.84
N SER A 59 6.86 -3.93 -2.82
CA SER A 59 6.09 -3.45 -3.99
C SER A 59 6.78 -2.33 -4.77
N GLU A 60 7.49 -1.46 -4.05
CA GLU A 60 8.27 -0.32 -4.55
C GLU A 60 9.31 -0.66 -5.63
N ASN A 61 9.71 -1.93 -5.75
CA ASN A 61 10.68 -2.39 -6.74
C ASN A 61 10.05 -2.83 -8.08
N ARG A 62 8.72 -2.85 -8.20
CA ARG A 62 8.00 -3.20 -9.47
C ARG A 62 8.40 -2.34 -10.66
N GLU A 63 8.66 -1.05 -10.44
CA GLU A 63 9.15 -0.12 -11.46
C GLU A 63 10.47 -0.61 -12.11
N LEU A 64 11.25 -1.44 -11.40
CA LEU A 64 12.52 -2.00 -11.87
C LEU A 64 12.34 -3.33 -12.62
N GLU A 65 11.13 -3.83 -12.83
CA GLU A 65 10.88 -5.08 -13.60
C GLU A 65 11.52 -5.07 -14.99
N ASN A 66 11.56 -3.93 -15.66
CA ASN A 66 12.15 -3.83 -17.00
C ASN A 66 13.69 -3.88 -16.97
N VAL A 67 14.30 -3.49 -15.85
CA VAL A 67 15.71 -3.73 -15.54
C VAL A 67 15.93 -5.22 -15.21
N LEU A 68 15.04 -5.82 -14.42
CA LEU A 68 15.12 -7.22 -14.00
C LEU A 68 14.94 -8.21 -15.18
N LYS A 69 14.09 -7.89 -16.16
CA LYS A 69 13.97 -8.63 -17.43
C LYS A 69 15.33 -8.73 -18.12
N LYS A 70 16.02 -7.59 -18.30
CA LYS A 70 17.38 -7.51 -18.87
C LYS A 70 18.43 -8.20 -17.98
N CYS A 71 18.31 -8.07 -16.65
CA CYS A 71 19.21 -8.72 -15.70
C CYS A 71 19.19 -10.24 -15.85
N ALA A 72 18.00 -10.85 -15.89
CA ALA A 72 17.84 -12.28 -16.15
C ALA A 72 18.44 -12.68 -17.51
N GLU A 73 18.13 -11.91 -18.56
CA GLU A 73 18.65 -12.14 -19.91
C GLU A 73 20.18 -12.07 -19.99
N GLU A 74 20.85 -11.13 -19.34
CA GLU A 74 22.31 -10.97 -19.42
C GLU A 74 23.05 -11.94 -18.46
N THR A 75 22.62 -12.01 -17.19
CA THR A 75 23.27 -12.86 -16.17
C THR A 75 23.03 -14.36 -16.34
N LYS A 76 22.03 -14.75 -17.15
CA LYS A 76 21.53 -16.12 -17.33
C LYS A 76 20.98 -16.75 -16.05
N ILE A 77 20.27 -15.96 -15.26
CA ILE A 77 19.62 -16.37 -14.01
C ILE A 77 18.11 -16.18 -14.16
N ASN A 78 17.31 -17.12 -13.65
CA ASN A 78 15.87 -16.92 -13.55
C ASN A 78 15.59 -16.12 -12.28
N ILE A 79 14.84 -15.03 -12.41
CA ILE A 79 14.48 -14.16 -11.30
C ILE A 79 12.98 -14.35 -11.07
N GLU A 80 12.64 -14.89 -9.91
CA GLU A 80 11.27 -15.02 -9.40
C GLU A 80 11.15 -14.07 -8.21
N ILE A 81 10.09 -13.26 -8.15
CA ILE A 81 9.89 -12.28 -7.07
C ILE A 81 8.47 -12.40 -6.53
N SER A 82 8.34 -12.47 -5.21
CA SER A 82 7.07 -12.26 -4.50
C SER A 82 7.05 -10.83 -3.95
N TYR A 83 6.14 -9.99 -4.43
CA TYR A 83 5.93 -8.66 -3.86
C TYR A 83 5.00 -8.73 -2.65
N GLN A 84 5.42 -8.14 -1.52
CA GLN A 84 4.68 -8.12 -0.26
C GLN A 84 4.68 -6.71 0.39
N GLY A 85 3.81 -6.53 1.39
CA GLY A 85 3.85 -5.41 2.33
C GLY A 85 5.05 -5.49 3.27
N SER A 86 5.50 -4.35 3.80
CA SER A 86 6.79 -4.29 4.52
C SER A 86 6.81 -5.07 5.84
N VAL A 87 5.66 -5.16 6.53
CA VAL A 87 5.47 -6.00 7.73
C VAL A 87 5.42 -7.49 7.41
N ASP A 88 4.96 -7.88 6.21
CA ASP A 88 4.97 -9.29 5.81
C ASP A 88 6.38 -9.74 5.47
N ILE A 89 7.15 -8.93 4.74
CA ILE A 89 8.58 -9.17 4.49
C ILE A 89 9.36 -9.33 5.79
N MET A 90 9.05 -8.49 6.79
CA MET A 90 9.65 -8.60 8.13
C MET A 90 9.34 -9.95 8.79
N ARG A 91 8.11 -10.46 8.68
CA ARG A 91 7.64 -11.66 9.40
C ARG A 91 8.01 -12.96 8.68
N ASP A 92 8.06 -12.93 7.35
CA ASP A 92 8.69 -14.00 6.57
C ASP A 92 10.18 -14.11 6.94
N LEU A 93 10.89 -12.98 7.14
CA LEU A 93 12.27 -13.00 7.68
C LEU A 93 12.35 -13.50 9.14
N GLU A 94 11.43 -13.13 10.03
CA GLU A 94 11.40 -13.65 11.41
C GLU A 94 11.22 -15.18 11.42
N ALA A 95 10.35 -15.69 10.54
CA ALA A 95 10.13 -17.11 10.29
C ALA A 95 11.33 -17.81 9.59
N GLY A 96 12.32 -17.05 9.12
CA GLY A 96 13.55 -17.55 8.49
C GLY A 96 13.53 -17.58 6.96
N ALA A 97 12.43 -17.18 6.33
CA ALA A 97 12.27 -17.05 4.87
C ALA A 97 12.72 -18.32 4.09
N GLU A 98 12.32 -19.52 4.54
CA GLU A 98 12.72 -20.82 3.95
C GLU A 98 12.38 -20.97 2.45
N GLU A 99 11.37 -20.24 1.96
CA GLU A 99 10.96 -20.27 0.55
C GLU A 99 11.71 -19.26 -0.35
N TYR A 100 12.63 -18.46 0.19
CA TYR A 100 13.31 -17.39 -0.53
C TYR A 100 14.83 -17.51 -0.49
N ASP A 101 15.47 -17.14 -1.61
CA ASP A 101 16.93 -17.13 -1.77
C ASP A 101 17.51 -15.72 -1.49
N ALA A 102 16.68 -14.69 -1.50
CA ALA A 102 17.07 -13.29 -1.32
C ALA A 102 15.92 -12.44 -0.76
N VAL A 103 16.25 -11.28 -0.18
CA VAL A 103 15.28 -10.30 0.31
C VAL A 103 15.63 -8.90 -0.19
N TRP A 104 14.61 -8.11 -0.55
CA TRP A 104 14.76 -6.77 -1.10
C TRP A 104 13.60 -5.85 -0.67
N PRO A 105 13.54 -5.44 0.61
CA PRO A 105 12.54 -4.50 1.09
C PRO A 105 12.85 -3.08 0.61
N ALA A 106 11.91 -2.16 0.80
CA ALA A 106 12.12 -0.74 0.51
C ALA A 106 13.12 -0.06 1.47
N SER A 107 13.38 -0.61 2.66
CA SER A 107 14.42 -0.13 3.58
C SER A 107 15.05 -1.22 4.44
N SER A 108 16.30 -1.01 4.85
CA SER A 108 17.05 -1.82 5.83
C SER A 108 16.42 -1.85 7.22
N LEU A 109 15.47 -0.95 7.51
CA LEU A 109 14.54 -1.03 8.65
C LEU A 109 13.96 -2.45 8.82
N TRP A 110 13.43 -3.03 7.76
CA TRP A 110 12.69 -4.30 7.82
C TRP A 110 13.60 -5.52 7.91
N ILE A 111 14.82 -5.44 7.38
CA ILE A 111 15.87 -6.44 7.63
C ILE A 111 16.30 -6.37 9.11
N SER A 112 16.49 -5.16 9.65
CA SER A 112 16.92 -4.95 11.04
C SER A 112 15.88 -5.39 12.08
N MET A 113 14.60 -5.40 11.71
CA MET A 113 13.52 -5.94 12.54
C MET A 113 13.31 -7.45 12.32
N GLY A 114 13.33 -7.90 11.05
CA GLY A 114 12.97 -9.26 10.68
C GLY A 114 14.08 -10.31 10.82
N ASP A 115 15.33 -9.98 10.51
CA ASP A 115 16.43 -10.94 10.48
C ASP A 115 17.02 -11.24 11.88
N GLN A 116 16.15 -11.70 12.78
CA GLN A 116 16.49 -12.16 14.12
C GLN A 116 17.42 -13.39 14.12
N GLN A 117 17.47 -14.11 12.99
CA GLN A 117 18.27 -15.32 12.80
C GLN A 117 19.66 -15.04 12.17
N HIS A 118 19.90 -13.82 11.70
CA HIS A 118 21.13 -13.36 11.05
C HIS A 118 21.50 -14.16 9.79
N LEU A 119 20.48 -14.45 8.97
CA LEU A 119 20.57 -15.15 7.69
C LEU A 119 20.97 -14.23 6.54
N VAL A 120 20.68 -12.93 6.62
CA VAL A 120 20.85 -11.99 5.52
C VAL A 120 22.31 -11.55 5.37
N LYS A 121 22.84 -11.65 4.15
CA LYS A 121 24.25 -11.40 3.81
C LYS A 121 24.38 -10.58 2.54
N HIS A 122 25.58 -10.03 2.34
CA HIS A 122 25.94 -9.24 1.14
C HIS A 122 24.97 -8.08 0.87
N THR A 123 24.41 -7.47 1.92
CA THR A 123 23.38 -6.43 1.81
C THR A 123 23.93 -5.15 1.20
N GLU A 124 23.48 -4.79 0.00
CA GLU A 124 23.88 -3.57 -0.72
C GLU A 124 22.66 -2.76 -1.16
N SER A 125 22.78 -1.43 -1.11
CA SER A 125 21.71 -0.51 -1.51
C SER A 125 21.63 -0.40 -3.03
N VAL A 126 20.54 -0.89 -3.63
CA VAL A 126 20.35 -0.85 -5.10
C VAL A 126 19.89 0.52 -5.59
N SER A 127 19.13 1.24 -4.76
CA SER A 127 18.66 2.60 -5.04
C SER A 127 18.28 3.33 -3.75
N ASN A 128 18.14 4.65 -3.81
CA ASN A 128 17.83 5.49 -2.66
C ASN A 128 16.71 6.46 -3.02
N THR A 129 15.71 6.62 -2.18
CA THR A 129 14.71 7.69 -2.32
C THR A 129 14.39 8.30 -0.95
N PRO A 130 14.58 9.62 -0.76
CA PRO A 130 14.09 10.32 0.43
C PRO A 130 12.57 10.19 0.55
N VAL A 131 12.06 10.21 1.78
CA VAL A 131 10.64 10.41 2.08
C VAL A 131 10.42 11.90 2.37
N VAL A 132 9.51 12.51 1.63
CA VAL A 132 9.38 13.98 1.51
C VAL A 132 7.92 14.43 1.58
N PHE A 133 7.71 15.70 1.86
CA PHE A 133 6.40 16.35 1.67
C PHE A 133 6.33 16.90 0.24
N GLY A 134 5.41 16.38 -0.57
CA GLY A 134 4.96 17.03 -1.81
C GLY A 134 3.73 17.88 -1.49
N ILE A 135 3.87 19.21 -1.49
CA ILE A 135 2.82 20.18 -1.13
C ILE A 135 2.36 20.92 -2.38
N ARG A 136 1.06 21.19 -2.57
CA ARG A 136 0.59 22.01 -3.72
C ARG A 136 1.39 23.32 -3.81
N LYS A 137 1.94 23.62 -4.98
CA LYS A 137 2.98 24.66 -5.12
C LYS A 137 2.49 26.07 -4.75
N SER A 138 1.22 26.38 -4.94
CA SER A 138 0.56 27.59 -4.44
C SER A 138 0.54 27.65 -2.89
N LEU A 139 0.16 26.55 -2.24
CA LEU A 139 0.15 26.44 -0.78
C LEU A 139 1.57 26.51 -0.19
N ALA A 140 2.55 25.84 -0.81
CA ALA A 140 3.96 25.94 -0.40
C ALA A 140 4.51 27.39 -0.50
N GLN A 141 3.96 28.22 -1.38
CA GLN A 141 4.28 29.66 -1.45
C GLN A 141 3.56 30.45 -0.36
N GLU A 142 2.30 30.16 -0.06
CA GLU A 142 1.54 30.81 1.01
C GLU A 142 2.10 30.52 2.40
N LEU A 143 2.51 29.27 2.66
CA LEU A 143 3.22 28.86 3.88
C LEU A 143 4.66 29.39 3.95
N GLY A 144 5.20 29.94 2.85
CA GLY A 144 6.55 30.48 2.77
C GLY A 144 7.66 29.42 2.72
N PHE A 145 7.34 28.15 2.43
CA PHE A 145 8.28 27.03 2.41
C PHE A 145 9.17 26.98 1.15
N VAL A 146 8.75 27.62 0.05
CA VAL A 146 9.52 27.60 -1.21
C VAL A 146 10.91 28.23 -1.04
N GLY A 147 11.94 27.43 -1.32
CA GLY A 147 13.36 27.83 -1.21
C GLY A 147 13.85 28.11 0.21
N GLN A 148 13.14 27.68 1.26
CA GLN A 148 13.57 27.80 2.65
C GLN A 148 13.99 26.44 3.23
N GLU A 149 14.77 26.47 4.31
CA GLU A 149 14.90 25.32 5.21
C GLU A 149 13.67 25.24 6.11
N VAL A 150 13.05 24.07 6.17
CA VAL A 150 11.78 23.80 6.88
C VAL A 150 12.00 22.67 7.88
N SER A 151 11.47 22.79 9.09
CA SER A 151 11.47 21.73 10.10
C SER A 151 10.13 20.99 10.15
N VAL A 152 10.11 19.81 10.76
CA VAL A 152 8.84 19.12 11.11
C VAL A 152 7.98 19.98 12.06
N LYS A 153 8.59 20.90 12.81
CA LYS A 153 7.89 21.83 13.72
C LYS A 153 7.19 22.98 12.99
N ASP A 154 7.71 23.43 11.85
CA ASP A 154 7.04 24.41 10.98
C ASP A 154 5.83 23.77 10.26
N ILE A 155 5.97 22.52 9.83
CA ILE A 155 4.89 21.70 9.28
C ILE A 155 3.80 21.45 10.33
N LEU A 156 4.19 21.07 11.55
CA LEU A 156 3.27 20.95 12.69
C LEU A 156 2.51 22.26 12.96
N ALA A 157 3.19 23.41 12.91
CA ALA A 157 2.55 24.71 13.08
C ALA A 157 1.50 24.99 11.99
N ALA A 158 1.80 24.70 10.72
CA ALA A 158 0.83 24.86 9.62
C ALA A 158 -0.43 23.98 9.80
N ILE A 159 -0.25 22.74 10.25
CA ILE A 159 -1.34 21.81 10.59
C ILE A 159 -2.15 22.35 11.79
N GLN A 160 -1.50 22.78 12.87
CA GLN A 160 -2.17 23.32 14.05
C GLN A 160 -2.91 24.65 13.81
N GLU A 161 -2.47 25.44 12.83
CA GLU A 161 -3.16 26.65 12.37
C GLU A 161 -4.29 26.37 11.37
N GLY A 162 -4.51 25.10 10.98
CA GLY A 162 -5.56 24.70 10.03
C GLY A 162 -5.30 25.15 8.60
N LYS A 163 -4.02 25.28 8.21
CA LYS A 163 -3.59 25.78 6.88
C LYS A 163 -3.15 24.69 5.91
N MET A 164 -2.99 23.46 6.38
CA MET A 164 -2.51 22.34 5.57
C MET A 164 -2.97 21.02 6.17
N SER A 165 -3.70 20.21 5.40
CA SER A 165 -3.83 18.77 5.62
C SER A 165 -2.73 18.00 4.86
N PHE A 166 -2.62 16.69 5.09
CA PHE A 166 -1.82 15.83 4.22
C PHE A 166 -2.34 14.39 4.14
N CYS A 167 -1.99 13.71 3.05
CA CYS A 167 -2.15 12.27 2.90
C CYS A 167 -0.83 11.54 3.25
N MET A 168 -0.91 10.37 3.88
CA MET A 168 0.27 9.57 4.26
C MET A 168 -0.11 8.09 4.27
N THR A 169 0.82 7.18 4.00
CA THR A 169 0.57 5.74 4.21
C THR A 169 0.61 5.37 5.69
N SER A 170 -0.11 4.33 6.10
CA SER A 170 -0.08 3.90 7.50
C SER A 170 1.31 3.40 7.90
N ALA A 171 1.87 3.97 8.97
CA ALA A 171 3.22 3.64 9.45
C ALA A 171 3.39 2.18 9.90
N THR A 172 2.29 1.48 10.17
CA THR A 172 2.30 0.05 10.52
C THR A 172 2.13 -0.88 9.33
N GLN A 173 1.83 -0.39 8.13
CA GLN A 173 1.54 -1.24 6.96
C GLN A 173 2.41 -0.92 5.73
N SER A 174 3.04 0.26 5.66
CA SER A 174 3.90 0.66 4.55
C SER A 174 5.21 1.31 4.98
N ASN A 175 6.29 1.06 4.22
CA ASN A 175 7.61 1.61 4.49
C ASN A 175 7.67 3.15 4.41
N SER A 176 6.99 3.80 3.47
CA SER A 176 6.99 5.28 3.38
C SER A 176 6.44 5.91 4.67
N GLY A 177 5.34 5.34 5.19
CA GLY A 177 4.72 5.75 6.44
C GLY A 177 5.62 5.48 7.65
N ALA A 178 6.24 4.30 7.71
CA ALA A 178 7.16 3.95 8.79
C ALA A 178 8.39 4.87 8.81
N SER A 179 9.03 5.08 7.66
CA SER A 179 10.16 5.99 7.47
C SER A 179 9.81 7.43 7.87
N ALA A 180 8.65 7.95 7.43
CA ALA A 180 8.19 9.29 7.81
C ALA A 180 7.90 9.41 9.31
N TYR A 181 7.15 8.46 9.88
CA TYR A 181 6.82 8.45 11.31
C TYR A 181 8.08 8.40 12.18
N VAL A 182 9.05 7.55 11.86
CA VAL A 182 10.35 7.53 12.55
C VAL A 182 11.05 8.88 12.39
N GLY A 183 11.11 9.46 11.19
CA GLY A 183 11.66 10.80 10.96
C GLY A 183 11.02 11.89 11.85
N PHE A 184 9.70 11.84 12.03
CA PHE A 184 8.97 12.77 12.90
C PHE A 184 9.34 12.58 14.39
N LEU A 185 9.56 11.34 14.85
CA LEU A 185 10.03 11.09 16.22
C LEU A 185 11.41 11.73 16.47
N TYR A 186 12.36 11.58 15.52
CA TYR A 186 13.69 12.19 15.62
C TYR A 186 13.62 13.73 15.66
N ALA A 187 12.83 14.33 14.77
CA ALA A 187 12.66 15.78 14.67
C ALA A 187 12.01 16.40 15.92
N LEU A 188 10.94 15.79 16.43
CA LEU A 188 10.24 16.30 17.60
C LEU A 188 11.09 16.16 18.87
N LEU A 189 11.79 15.03 19.04
CA LEU A 189 12.79 14.84 20.10
C LEU A 189 14.03 15.76 19.97
N GLY A 190 14.39 16.15 18.73
CA GLY A 190 15.62 16.88 18.46
C GLY A 190 16.88 16.04 18.68
N LYS A 191 16.87 14.78 18.22
CA LYS A 191 17.98 13.82 18.40
C LYS A 191 18.64 13.44 17.07
N GLU A 192 19.92 13.14 17.14
CA GLU A 192 20.73 12.53 16.06
C GLU A 192 21.16 11.09 16.45
N ASP A 193 21.41 10.88 17.75
CA ASP A 193 21.58 9.56 18.38
C ASP A 193 20.29 8.73 18.35
N ALA A 194 20.43 7.40 18.46
CA ALA A 194 19.31 6.47 18.47
C ALA A 194 18.25 6.79 19.54
N ILE A 195 16.97 6.70 19.15
CA ILE A 195 15.82 6.77 20.05
C ILE A 195 15.85 5.57 21.01
N THR A 196 15.38 5.79 22.24
CA THR A 196 15.24 4.79 23.31
C THR A 196 13.79 4.65 23.75
N LEU A 197 13.44 3.54 24.43
CA LEU A 197 12.10 3.33 24.98
C LEU A 197 11.65 4.47 25.90
N ALA A 198 12.57 5.07 26.67
CA ALA A 198 12.27 6.18 27.58
C ALA A 198 11.94 7.49 26.85
N ASP A 199 12.40 7.66 25.60
CA ASP A 199 12.00 8.81 24.78
C ASP A 199 10.54 8.66 24.29
N LEU A 200 10.11 7.43 23.97
CA LEU A 200 8.75 7.12 23.53
C LEU A 200 7.69 7.35 24.61
N GLU A 201 8.05 7.24 25.89
CA GLU A 201 7.16 7.59 27.03
C GLU A 201 7.01 9.11 27.25
N SER A 202 7.74 9.95 26.52
CA SER A 202 7.66 11.42 26.65
C SER A 202 6.26 11.95 26.32
N SER A 203 5.55 12.43 27.34
CA SER A 203 4.19 12.97 27.18
C SER A 203 4.12 14.24 26.31
N GLN A 204 5.26 14.91 26.09
CA GLN A 204 5.35 16.01 25.12
C GLN A 204 5.45 15.46 23.69
N LEU A 205 6.32 14.47 23.46
CA LEU A 205 6.46 13.79 22.16
C LEU A 205 5.12 13.20 21.72
N GLN A 206 4.42 12.49 22.61
CA GLN A 206 3.13 11.88 22.30
C GLN A 206 2.06 12.93 21.94
N GLN A 207 2.05 14.09 22.62
CA GLN A 207 1.16 15.19 22.27
C GLN A 207 1.49 15.80 20.90
N ASP A 208 2.76 16.09 20.62
CA ASP A 208 3.17 16.73 19.37
C ASP A 208 3.04 15.77 18.17
N MET A 209 3.32 14.48 18.36
CA MET A 209 2.99 13.44 17.38
C MET A 209 1.48 13.32 17.13
N THR A 210 0.64 13.35 18.16
CA THR A 210 -0.82 13.28 17.99
C THR A 210 -1.35 14.50 17.24
N ARG A 211 -0.78 15.69 17.49
CA ARG A 211 -1.10 16.92 16.73
C ARG A 211 -0.66 16.80 15.28
N LEU A 212 0.56 16.34 15.02
CA LEU A 212 1.08 16.15 13.66
C LEU A 212 0.24 15.15 12.86
N LEU A 213 -0.05 13.97 13.45
CA LEU A 213 -0.84 12.92 12.82
C LEU A 213 -2.34 13.25 12.72
N SER A 214 -2.85 14.23 13.49
CA SER A 214 -4.22 14.75 13.29
C SER A 214 -4.38 15.56 12.00
N GLY A 215 -3.27 15.98 11.36
CA GLY A 215 -3.27 16.55 10.01
C GLY A 215 -3.45 15.51 8.89
N ILE A 216 -3.46 14.22 9.21
CA ILE A 216 -3.73 13.16 8.23
C ILE A 216 -5.22 13.17 7.89
N GLU A 217 -5.51 13.47 6.62
CA GLU A 217 -6.86 13.49 6.06
C GLU A 217 -7.23 12.14 5.45
N ARG A 218 -6.26 11.49 4.78
CA ARG A 218 -6.38 10.15 4.20
C ARG A 218 -5.15 9.29 4.50
N SER A 219 -5.42 8.04 4.85
CA SER A 219 -4.45 6.96 5.04
C SER A 219 -4.42 6.03 3.81
N SER A 220 -3.33 5.30 3.62
CA SER A 220 -3.22 4.27 2.57
C SER A 220 -2.34 3.11 3.02
N GLY A 221 -2.68 1.89 2.62
CA GLY A 221 -1.83 0.72 2.82
C GLY A 221 -0.61 0.66 1.89
N SER A 222 -0.56 1.47 0.82
CA SER A 222 0.56 1.46 -0.14
C SER A 222 0.91 2.82 -0.74
N SER A 223 2.22 3.01 -0.97
CA SER A 223 2.81 4.26 -1.48
C SER A 223 2.36 4.61 -2.91
N GLU A 224 2.16 3.58 -3.74
CA GLU A 224 1.64 3.70 -5.11
C GLU A 224 0.18 4.14 -5.11
N TRP A 225 -0.67 3.52 -4.27
CA TRP A 225 -2.07 3.94 -4.17
C TRP A 225 -2.24 5.33 -3.57
N LEU A 226 -1.36 5.73 -2.63
CA LEU A 226 -1.37 7.09 -2.08
C LEU A 226 -1.18 8.14 -3.20
N MET A 227 -0.34 7.85 -4.20
CA MET A 227 -0.16 8.71 -5.37
C MET A 227 -1.43 8.78 -6.24
N ASP A 228 -2.01 7.64 -6.63
CA ASP A 228 -3.19 7.65 -7.50
C ASP A 228 -4.42 8.26 -6.80
N MET A 229 -4.67 7.94 -5.53
CA MET A 229 -5.68 8.58 -4.68
C MET A 229 -5.49 10.11 -4.61
N PHE A 230 -4.23 10.57 -4.48
CA PHE A 230 -3.90 12.01 -4.44
C PHE A 230 -4.16 12.71 -5.78
N LEU A 231 -3.96 12.02 -6.90
CA LEU A 231 -4.16 12.55 -8.26
C LEU A 231 -5.64 12.68 -8.66
N GLU A 232 -6.51 11.91 -8.00
CA GLU A 232 -7.96 11.86 -8.24
C GLU A 232 -8.76 12.71 -7.24
N GLY A 233 -8.20 13.08 -6.08
CA GLY A 233 -8.76 14.04 -5.12
C GLY A 233 -8.21 15.47 -5.21
N ASP A 234 -8.62 16.34 -4.27
CA ASP A 234 -8.15 17.73 -4.12
C ASP A 234 -7.54 17.93 -2.73
N TYR A 235 -6.30 17.45 -2.55
CA TYR A 235 -5.61 17.45 -1.26
C TYR A 235 -4.43 18.43 -1.21
N ASP A 236 -4.11 18.96 -0.03
CA ASP A 236 -3.07 19.97 0.16
C ASP A 236 -1.64 19.46 -0.03
N ALA A 237 -1.35 18.26 0.48
CA ALA A 237 -0.03 17.66 0.46
C ALA A 237 -0.07 16.14 0.60
N MET A 238 1.02 15.47 0.23
CA MET A 238 1.28 14.08 0.61
C MET A 238 2.69 13.85 1.13
N VAL A 239 2.83 12.90 2.05
CA VAL A 239 4.12 12.38 2.53
C VAL A 239 4.39 11.06 1.82
N ASN A 240 5.38 11.06 0.91
CA ASN A 240 5.67 9.91 0.05
C ASN A 240 7.14 9.90 -0.40
N TYR A 241 7.56 8.89 -1.15
CA TYR A 241 8.91 8.84 -1.75
C TYR A 241 9.08 9.95 -2.79
N GLU A 242 10.27 10.58 -2.81
CA GLU A 242 10.68 11.54 -3.84
C GLU A 242 10.41 11.04 -5.27
N CYS A 243 10.73 9.78 -5.58
CA CYS A 243 10.49 9.20 -6.90
C CYS A 243 8.99 9.17 -7.27
N LEU A 244 8.10 8.94 -6.31
CA LEU A 244 6.65 8.99 -6.55
C LEU A 244 6.13 10.42 -6.63
N VAL A 245 6.69 11.38 -5.89
CA VAL A 245 6.35 12.81 -6.06
C VAL A 245 6.81 13.34 -7.43
N ILE A 246 7.95 12.87 -7.94
CA ILE A 246 8.41 13.10 -9.32
C ILE A 246 7.40 12.54 -10.33
N SER A 247 6.99 11.27 -10.22
CA SER A 247 5.96 10.68 -11.09
C SER A 247 4.61 11.40 -11.01
N THR A 248 4.20 11.80 -9.81
CA THR A 248 2.99 12.61 -9.58
C THR A 248 3.07 13.92 -10.35
N ASN A 249 4.17 14.64 -10.25
CA ASN A 249 4.36 15.92 -10.95
C ASN A 249 4.41 15.78 -12.48
N GLN A 250 4.96 14.67 -12.99
CA GLN A 250 4.91 14.35 -14.42
C GLN A 250 3.45 14.16 -14.89
N LYS A 251 2.63 13.42 -14.14
CA LYS A 251 1.19 13.22 -14.44
C LYS A 251 0.41 14.54 -14.32
N LEU A 252 0.59 15.30 -13.23
CA LEU A 252 -0.02 16.62 -13.01
C LEU A 252 0.29 17.61 -14.15
N GLU A 253 1.56 17.77 -14.54
CA GLU A 253 1.93 18.65 -15.67
C GLU A 253 1.35 18.17 -17.00
N SER A 254 1.29 16.86 -17.24
CA SER A 254 0.70 16.30 -18.47
C SER A 254 -0.82 16.54 -18.57
N GLU A 255 -1.50 16.63 -17.43
CA GLU A 255 -2.93 16.98 -17.31
C GLU A 255 -3.16 18.51 -17.26
N GLY A 256 -2.10 19.32 -17.17
CA GLY A 256 -2.17 20.77 -17.02
C GLY A 256 -2.58 21.25 -15.61
N LYS A 257 -2.50 20.37 -14.61
CA LYS A 257 -2.72 20.67 -13.18
C LYS A 257 -1.49 21.36 -12.56
N GLU A 258 -1.65 21.93 -11.37
CA GLU A 258 -0.52 22.45 -10.58
C GLU A 258 0.37 21.29 -10.09
N PRO A 259 1.70 21.32 -10.30
CA PRO A 259 2.62 20.35 -9.70
C PRO A 259 2.87 20.64 -8.21
N LEU A 260 3.31 19.62 -7.48
CA LEU A 260 3.74 19.73 -6.10
C LEU A 260 5.15 20.35 -5.99
N TYR A 261 5.37 21.11 -4.93
CA TYR A 261 6.68 21.54 -4.48
C TYR A 261 7.17 20.63 -3.35
N VAL A 262 8.39 20.11 -3.49
CA VAL A 262 9.00 19.17 -2.56
C VAL A 262 9.70 19.89 -1.42
N VAL A 263 9.36 19.49 -0.20
CA VAL A 263 10.00 19.95 1.04
C VAL A 263 10.65 18.76 1.74
N TYR A 264 11.94 18.92 2.08
CA TYR A 264 12.74 17.96 2.83
C TYR A 264 12.96 18.48 4.26
N PRO A 265 12.23 18.01 5.28
CA PRO A 265 12.38 18.51 6.65
C PRO A 265 13.81 18.28 7.15
N TYR A 266 14.54 19.33 7.54
CA TYR A 266 15.97 19.20 7.83
C TYR A 266 16.26 18.38 9.11
N ASP A 267 15.29 18.27 10.01
CA ASP A 267 15.38 17.59 11.31
C ASP A 267 14.70 16.21 11.34
N GLY A 268 14.00 15.81 10.27
CA GLY A 268 13.18 14.59 10.23
C GLY A 268 13.23 13.82 8.91
N LEU A 269 14.26 14.03 8.09
CA LEU A 269 14.38 13.36 6.80
C LEU A 269 14.73 11.86 6.98
N SER A 270 13.97 11.00 6.31
CA SER A 270 14.19 9.56 6.27
C SER A 270 14.38 9.08 4.84
N ILE A 271 15.05 7.94 4.65
CA ILE A 271 15.46 7.43 3.33
C ILE A 271 15.02 5.98 3.20
N ALA A 272 14.34 5.66 2.11
CA ALA A 272 14.18 4.28 1.65
C ALA A 272 15.42 3.90 0.84
N ASP A 273 16.23 3.00 1.39
CA ASP A 273 17.56 2.61 0.89
C ASP A 273 17.56 1.33 0.04
N SER A 274 16.39 0.75 -0.25
CA SER A 274 16.17 -0.37 -1.19
C SER A 274 17.29 -1.44 -1.17
N PRO A 275 17.62 -2.01 0.01
CA PRO A 275 18.74 -2.94 0.14
C PRO A 275 18.40 -4.32 -0.41
N LEU A 276 19.25 -4.86 -1.28
CA LEU A 276 19.18 -6.23 -1.77
C LEU A 276 20.19 -7.09 -0.98
N GLY A 277 19.71 -8.13 -0.31
CA GLY A 277 20.52 -9.08 0.47
C GLY A 277 20.20 -10.55 0.16
N TYR A 278 21.19 -11.42 0.30
CA TYR A 278 21.09 -12.86 0.13
C TYR A 278 20.61 -13.53 1.43
N VAL A 279 19.68 -14.48 1.37
CA VAL A 279 19.21 -15.25 2.54
C VAL A 279 19.96 -16.58 2.57
N ASP A 280 20.90 -16.76 3.52
CA ASP A 280 21.81 -17.91 3.48
C ASP A 280 21.26 -19.20 4.09
N HIS A 281 20.59 -19.98 3.25
CA HIS A 281 20.22 -21.38 3.52
C HIS A 281 21.35 -22.39 3.25
N GLY A 282 22.58 -21.92 3.01
CA GLY A 282 23.76 -22.74 2.72
C GLY A 282 23.93 -23.17 1.26
N GLU A 283 23.03 -22.75 0.37
CA GLU A 283 23.04 -23.10 -1.05
C GLU A 283 24.01 -22.23 -1.87
N LYS A 284 25.27 -22.63 -1.96
CA LYS A 284 26.31 -21.90 -2.72
C LYS A 284 25.97 -21.57 -4.18
N GLY A 285 25.15 -22.40 -4.83
CA GLY A 285 24.66 -22.11 -6.18
C GLY A 285 23.75 -20.88 -6.23
N LYS A 286 22.93 -20.69 -5.19
CA LYS A 286 22.11 -19.49 -4.99
C LYS A 286 22.97 -18.29 -4.65
N GLU A 287 23.93 -18.41 -3.74
CA GLU A 287 24.87 -17.34 -3.38
C GLU A 287 25.65 -16.84 -4.63
N GLU A 288 26.23 -17.74 -5.42
CA GLU A 288 26.93 -17.40 -6.66
C GLU A 288 26.03 -16.83 -7.76
N ALA A 289 24.71 -17.07 -7.72
CA ALA A 289 23.75 -16.50 -8.65
C ALA A 289 23.28 -15.12 -8.17
N PHE A 290 22.87 -14.99 -6.91
CA PHE A 290 22.53 -13.72 -6.26
C PHE A 290 23.58 -12.65 -6.51
N LEU A 291 24.87 -12.96 -6.29
CA LEU A 291 25.96 -12.00 -6.44
C LEU A 291 26.08 -11.46 -7.88
N LYS A 292 25.69 -12.24 -8.90
CA LYS A 292 25.67 -11.77 -10.32
C LYS A 292 24.48 -10.86 -10.60
N VAL A 293 23.32 -11.13 -9.99
CA VAL A 293 22.14 -10.25 -10.07
C VAL A 293 22.45 -8.91 -9.40
N GLN A 294 23.07 -8.94 -8.22
CA GLN A 294 23.51 -7.75 -7.49
C GLN A 294 24.59 -6.97 -8.25
N GLU A 295 25.65 -7.63 -8.76
CA GLU A 295 26.69 -6.99 -9.58
C GLU A 295 26.09 -6.32 -10.84
N TYR A 296 25.11 -6.95 -11.49
CA TYR A 296 24.40 -6.35 -12.61
C TYR A 296 23.61 -5.09 -12.20
N LEU A 297 22.80 -5.18 -11.13
CA LEU A 297 21.98 -4.07 -10.65
C LEU A 297 22.81 -2.86 -10.17
N LEU A 298 23.96 -3.12 -9.54
CA LEU A 298 24.92 -2.10 -9.08
C LEU A 298 25.83 -1.56 -10.21
N SER A 299 25.76 -2.13 -11.42
CA SER A 299 26.60 -1.69 -12.54
C SER A 299 26.28 -0.25 -12.99
N ASP A 300 27.31 0.49 -13.38
CA ASP A 300 27.24 1.93 -13.70
C ASP A 300 26.15 2.29 -14.73
N SER A 301 25.93 1.39 -15.70
CA SER A 301 24.90 1.47 -16.74
C SER A 301 23.48 1.19 -16.24
N VAL A 302 23.34 0.28 -15.28
CA VAL A 302 22.03 -0.12 -14.74
C VAL A 302 21.58 0.85 -13.65
N GLN A 303 22.50 1.30 -12.79
CA GLN A 303 22.26 2.43 -11.88
C GLN A 303 21.80 3.69 -12.66
N ASN A 304 22.33 3.91 -13.88
CA ASN A 304 21.89 4.98 -14.78
C ASN A 304 20.50 4.73 -15.40
N GLU A 305 20.04 3.49 -15.51
CA GLU A 305 18.66 3.18 -15.91
C GLU A 305 17.71 3.36 -14.72
N ILE A 306 18.10 2.91 -13.53
CA ILE A 306 17.37 3.10 -12.27
C ILE A 306 17.11 4.60 -11.99
N GLN A 307 18.09 5.48 -12.24
CA GLN A 307 17.90 6.93 -12.12
C GLN A 307 16.79 7.51 -13.00
N ARG A 308 16.46 6.88 -14.13
CA ARG A 308 15.36 7.31 -15.00
C ARG A 308 13.97 7.06 -14.42
N THR A 309 13.90 6.33 -13.31
CA THR A 309 12.67 6.10 -12.52
C THR A 309 12.49 7.11 -11.37
N GLY A 310 13.27 8.20 -11.35
CA GLY A 310 13.24 9.21 -10.29
C GLY A 310 13.89 8.77 -8.96
N ARG A 311 14.53 7.59 -8.90
CA ARG A 311 15.28 7.10 -7.74
C ARG A 311 16.73 7.59 -7.79
N ARG A 312 17.31 8.01 -6.67
CA ARG A 312 18.76 8.28 -6.56
C ARG A 312 19.54 6.96 -6.51
N THR A 313 20.84 6.99 -6.76
CA THR A 313 21.69 5.78 -6.74
C THR A 313 23.11 6.09 -6.23
N GLY A 314 23.44 5.56 -5.05
CA GLY A 314 24.80 5.61 -4.50
C GLY A 314 25.29 7.01 -4.12
N TYR A 315 26.51 7.08 -3.60
CA TYR A 315 27.09 8.29 -2.98
C TYR A 315 27.43 9.44 -3.96
N ALA A 316 27.33 9.21 -5.27
CA ALA A 316 27.67 10.21 -6.29
C ALA A 316 26.48 11.09 -6.71
N GLY A 317 25.27 10.84 -6.20
CA GLY A 317 24.07 11.61 -6.52
C GLY A 317 23.54 11.36 -7.93
N VAL A 318 22.78 12.33 -8.45
CA VAL A 318 22.12 12.23 -9.76
C VAL A 318 23.11 12.54 -10.89
N LYS A 319 23.22 11.63 -11.87
CA LYS A 319 24.07 11.79 -13.06
C LYS A 319 23.53 12.92 -13.93
N GLU A 320 24.42 13.72 -14.52
CA GLU A 320 24.08 14.92 -15.29
C GLU A 320 23.06 14.66 -16.41
N GLU A 321 23.10 13.48 -17.02
CA GLU A 321 22.20 13.04 -18.10
C GLU A 321 20.76 12.66 -17.66
N ASN A 322 20.45 12.75 -16.35
CA ASN A 322 19.13 12.48 -15.79
C ASN A 322 18.55 13.70 -15.01
N LYS A 323 19.23 14.86 -15.01
CA LYS A 323 18.80 16.05 -14.24
C LYS A 323 17.50 16.69 -14.73
N ASP A 324 17.02 16.32 -15.92
CA ASP A 324 15.71 16.68 -16.46
C ASP A 324 14.54 15.97 -15.74
N ILE A 325 14.78 14.82 -15.10
CA ILE A 325 13.82 14.11 -14.26
C ILE A 325 13.73 14.76 -12.86
N PHE A 326 14.89 15.13 -12.30
CA PHE A 326 15.01 15.69 -10.95
C PHE A 326 14.87 17.22 -10.95
N LYS A 327 13.73 17.72 -11.43
CA LYS A 327 13.55 19.16 -11.66
C LYS A 327 13.59 20.01 -10.38
N SER A 328 14.55 20.92 -10.28
CA SER A 328 14.62 21.90 -9.19
C SER A 328 13.45 22.92 -9.18
N GLU A 329 12.70 23.07 -10.28
CA GLU A 329 11.48 23.89 -10.30
C GLU A 329 10.32 23.28 -9.49
N TRP A 330 10.40 21.99 -9.16
CA TRP A 330 9.54 21.30 -8.20
C TRP A 330 10.15 21.27 -6.78
N GLY A 331 11.24 22.00 -6.52
CA GLY A 331 11.94 21.96 -5.23
C GLY A 331 12.92 20.79 -5.06
N ILE A 332 13.09 19.93 -6.07
CA ILE A 332 14.00 18.78 -5.99
C ILE A 332 15.45 19.25 -5.80
N ASP A 333 16.11 18.75 -4.75
CA ASP A 333 17.50 19.08 -4.41
C ASP A 333 18.39 17.82 -4.51
N THR A 334 19.12 17.70 -5.62
CA THR A 334 20.04 16.58 -5.89
C THR A 334 21.33 16.64 -5.07
N GLU A 335 21.68 17.81 -4.53
CA GLU A 335 22.94 18.06 -3.82
C GLU A 335 22.78 17.99 -2.30
N ARG A 336 21.53 17.98 -1.78
CA ARG A 336 21.22 17.86 -0.35
C ARG A 336 21.94 16.66 0.26
N ILE A 337 22.79 16.93 1.27
CA ILE A 337 23.35 15.87 2.11
C ILE A 337 22.21 15.27 2.92
N LEU A 338 21.79 14.06 2.54
CA LEU A 338 20.75 13.33 3.21
C LEU A 338 21.32 12.79 4.54
N SER A 339 20.96 13.43 5.66
CA SER A 339 21.39 12.98 6.99
C SER A 339 20.69 11.67 7.34
N THR A 340 21.44 10.58 7.47
CA THR A 340 20.91 9.28 7.91
C THR A 340 20.78 9.27 9.43
N ILE A 341 19.54 9.22 9.93
CA ILE A 341 19.25 9.00 11.34
C ILE A 341 19.93 7.71 11.87
N THR A 342 20.43 7.74 13.11
CA THR A 342 21.01 6.56 13.75
C THR A 342 19.91 5.56 14.08
N MET A 343 19.77 4.47 13.32
CA MET A 343 18.66 3.52 13.47
C MET A 343 18.51 3.00 14.92
N PRO A 344 17.29 3.02 15.51
CA PRO A 344 17.04 2.41 16.81
C PRO A 344 17.17 0.88 16.77
N SER A 345 17.18 0.24 17.95
CA SER A 345 17.05 -1.21 18.03
C SER A 345 15.66 -1.69 17.60
N SER A 346 15.57 -2.94 17.14
CA SER A 346 14.33 -3.60 16.73
C SER A 346 13.23 -3.53 17.80
N GLU A 347 13.61 -3.65 19.09
CA GLU A 347 12.71 -3.47 20.24
C GLU A 347 12.10 -2.06 20.31
N VAL A 348 12.90 -1.02 20.11
CA VAL A 348 12.43 0.38 20.11
C VAL A 348 11.54 0.64 18.88
N LEU A 349 11.88 0.08 17.72
CA LEU A 349 11.09 0.20 16.49
C LEU A 349 9.72 -0.47 16.63
N ILE A 350 9.67 -1.70 17.14
CA ILE A 350 8.42 -2.42 17.43
C ILE A 350 7.55 -1.63 18.43
N GLN A 351 8.15 -1.06 19.48
CA GLN A 351 7.40 -0.23 20.44
C GLN A 351 6.95 1.11 19.85
N ALA A 352 7.75 1.73 18.97
CA ALA A 352 7.34 2.94 18.26
C ALA A 352 6.12 2.66 17.35
N LEU A 353 6.11 1.55 16.61
CA LEU A 353 4.97 1.15 15.77
C LEU A 353 3.72 0.78 16.59
N ASN A 354 3.88 0.08 17.72
CA ASN A 354 2.77 -0.18 18.64
C ASN A 354 2.19 1.11 19.25
N LEU A 355 3.04 2.09 19.58
CA LEU A 355 2.61 3.40 20.08
C LEU A 355 1.86 4.22 19.02
N TYR A 356 2.30 4.16 17.75
CA TYR A 356 1.55 4.71 16.61
C TYR A 356 0.15 4.11 16.53
N GLN A 357 0.07 2.77 16.49
CA GLN A 357 -1.17 2.03 16.25
C GLN A 357 -2.20 2.21 17.36
N SER A 358 -1.76 2.18 18.62
CA SER A 358 -2.66 2.14 19.78
C SER A 358 -3.09 3.51 20.29
N LYS A 359 -2.30 4.58 20.04
CA LYS A 359 -2.50 5.89 20.68
C LYS A 359 -2.36 7.10 19.76
N LEU A 360 -1.28 7.18 18.96
CA LEU A 360 -0.88 8.43 18.30
C LEU A 360 -1.63 8.72 16.99
N ARG A 361 -1.98 7.68 16.21
CA ARG A 361 -2.70 7.89 14.94
C ARG A 361 -4.08 8.54 15.16
N LYS A 362 -4.65 9.07 14.08
CA LYS A 362 -6.06 9.45 14.05
C LYS A 362 -6.92 8.21 14.34
N PRO A 363 -7.95 8.28 15.20
CA PRO A 363 -8.78 7.12 15.52
C PRO A 363 -9.55 6.61 14.29
N SER A 364 -9.70 5.29 14.19
CA SER A 364 -10.53 4.69 13.14
C SER A 364 -12.02 4.85 13.46
N LEU A 365 -12.83 5.07 12.43
CA LEU A 365 -14.27 4.85 12.44
C LEU A 365 -14.56 3.87 11.30
N THR A 366 -14.58 2.57 11.61
CA THR A 366 -14.79 1.51 10.62
C THR A 366 -16.18 0.90 10.78
N VAL A 367 -16.98 0.91 9.69
CA VAL A 367 -18.20 0.08 9.59
C VAL A 367 -17.90 -1.08 8.65
N TYR A 368 -18.01 -2.32 9.14
CA TYR A 368 -17.90 -3.52 8.30
C TYR A 368 -19.30 -3.93 7.83
N CYS A 369 -19.59 -3.80 6.54
CA CYS A 369 -20.81 -4.31 5.91
C CYS A 369 -20.53 -5.75 5.48
N LEU A 370 -21.12 -6.72 6.17
CA LEU A 370 -20.85 -8.15 6.00
C LEU A 370 -22.01 -8.86 5.32
N ASP A 371 -21.75 -9.43 4.15
CA ASP A 371 -22.70 -10.24 3.39
C ASP A 371 -23.00 -11.55 4.12
N PHE A 372 -24.29 -11.80 4.38
CA PHE A 372 -24.87 -13.02 4.92
C PHE A 372 -25.99 -13.52 3.97
N SER A 373 -25.82 -13.32 2.66
CA SER A 373 -26.76 -13.76 1.63
C SER A 373 -26.76 -15.29 1.41
N GLY A 374 -27.70 -15.79 0.61
CA GLY A 374 -27.84 -17.24 0.35
C GLY A 374 -26.65 -17.92 -0.34
N SER A 375 -25.71 -17.19 -0.96
CA SER A 375 -24.48 -17.74 -1.55
C SER A 375 -23.42 -18.06 -0.50
N MET A 376 -23.35 -17.26 0.58
CA MET A 376 -22.39 -17.39 1.69
C MET A 376 -22.50 -18.71 2.49
N ILE A 377 -23.52 -19.54 2.26
CA ILE A 377 -23.78 -20.77 3.02
C ILE A 377 -22.63 -21.79 2.86
N GLY A 378 -21.82 -21.92 3.91
CA GLY A 378 -20.68 -22.83 3.97
C GLY A 378 -19.36 -22.06 3.94
N GLU A 379 -18.51 -22.38 2.96
CA GLU A 379 -17.12 -21.91 2.90
C GLU A 379 -16.98 -20.38 2.94
N GLY A 380 -17.84 -19.62 2.26
CA GLY A 380 -17.80 -18.15 2.29
C GLY A 380 -18.03 -17.57 3.69
N ASN A 381 -19.04 -18.07 4.41
CA ASN A 381 -19.28 -17.69 5.81
C ASN A 381 -18.11 -18.09 6.72
N ASP A 382 -17.59 -19.30 6.58
CA ASP A 382 -16.49 -19.80 7.41
C ASP A 382 -15.19 -19.00 7.18
N GLN A 383 -14.94 -18.55 5.94
CA GLN A 383 -13.84 -17.64 5.58
C GLN A 383 -14.08 -16.22 6.14
N LEU A 384 -15.28 -15.65 6.01
CA LEU A 384 -15.62 -14.32 6.52
C LEU A 384 -15.47 -14.25 8.05
N VAL A 385 -15.97 -15.24 8.79
CA VAL A 385 -15.80 -15.32 10.25
C VAL A 385 -14.32 -15.42 10.61
N GLN A 386 -13.52 -16.22 9.89
CA GLN A 386 -12.07 -16.31 10.12
C GLN A 386 -11.32 -15.01 9.82
N ALA A 387 -11.75 -14.23 8.82
CA ALA A 387 -11.18 -12.91 8.53
C ALA A 387 -11.50 -11.90 9.65
N MET A 388 -12.76 -11.83 10.11
CA MET A 388 -13.16 -10.99 11.24
C MET A 388 -12.42 -11.38 12.54
N ALA A 389 -12.10 -12.66 12.73
CA ALA A 389 -11.28 -13.15 13.83
C ALA A 389 -9.83 -12.61 13.82
N GLN A 390 -9.31 -12.10 12.70
CA GLN A 390 -7.96 -11.51 12.64
C GLN A 390 -7.90 -10.06 13.11
N VAL A 391 -9.03 -9.34 13.15
CA VAL A 391 -9.07 -7.89 13.44
C VAL A 391 -9.87 -7.51 14.68
N LEU A 392 -10.94 -8.25 15.01
CA LEU A 392 -11.72 -8.00 16.21
C LEU A 392 -11.07 -8.64 17.45
N LEU A 393 -10.49 -9.83 17.30
CA LEU A 393 -9.73 -10.49 18.37
C LEU A 393 -8.34 -9.86 18.48
N GLN A 394 -8.12 -9.04 19.51
CA GLN A 394 -6.92 -8.21 19.61
C GLN A 394 -5.61 -9.01 19.65
N GLU A 395 -5.60 -10.22 20.23
CA GLU A 395 -4.42 -11.10 20.20
C GLU A 395 -4.02 -11.51 18.77
N ASN A 396 -4.94 -11.52 17.81
CA ASN A 396 -4.61 -11.75 16.39
C ASN A 396 -4.23 -10.45 15.68
N ALA A 397 -4.91 -9.35 16.00
CA ALA A 397 -4.65 -8.04 15.42
C ALA A 397 -3.26 -7.49 15.80
N GLU A 398 -2.84 -7.64 17.06
CA GLU A 398 -1.54 -7.21 17.58
C GLU A 398 -0.37 -7.87 16.82
N LYS A 399 -0.49 -9.16 16.49
CA LYS A 399 0.52 -9.91 15.70
C LYS A 399 0.77 -9.29 14.31
N ASN A 400 -0.15 -8.46 13.82
CA ASN A 400 -0.15 -7.84 12.48
C ASN A 400 0.02 -6.31 12.52
N PHE A 401 0.23 -5.70 13.70
CA PHE A 401 0.08 -4.25 13.93
C PHE A 401 -1.28 -3.67 13.48
N LEU A 402 -2.36 -4.45 13.62
CA LEU A 402 -3.73 -4.11 13.25
C LEU A 402 -4.66 -3.87 14.44
N GLN A 403 -4.14 -3.87 15.67
CA GLN A 403 -4.93 -3.69 16.89
C GLN A 403 -5.65 -2.33 16.92
N ALA A 404 -6.79 -2.30 17.60
CA ALA A 404 -7.58 -1.10 17.81
C ALA A 404 -6.87 -0.14 18.78
N GLY A 405 -6.91 1.15 18.47
CA GLY A 405 -6.50 2.20 19.38
C GLY A 405 -7.57 2.50 20.43
N GLU A 406 -7.18 3.08 21.57
CA GLU A 406 -8.08 3.35 22.72
C GLU A 406 -9.30 4.25 22.41
N ARG A 407 -9.34 4.86 21.20
CA ARG A 407 -10.36 5.80 20.73
C ARG A 407 -11.09 5.32 19.45
N ASP A 408 -10.76 4.14 18.95
CA ASP A 408 -11.32 3.60 17.71
C ASP A 408 -12.79 3.18 17.88
N VAL A 409 -13.57 3.31 16.82
CA VAL A 409 -14.98 2.89 16.75
C VAL A 409 -15.13 1.83 15.67
N ASN A 410 -15.75 0.71 16.03
CA ASN A 410 -15.98 -0.43 15.14
C ASN A 410 -17.46 -0.83 15.19
N LEU A 411 -18.12 -0.77 14.03
CA LEU A 411 -19.50 -1.23 13.84
C LEU A 411 -19.55 -2.36 12.81
N VAL A 412 -20.53 -3.24 12.93
CA VAL A 412 -20.84 -4.27 11.93
C VAL A 412 -22.30 -4.12 11.48
N ILE A 413 -22.54 -4.15 10.17
CA ILE A 413 -23.87 -4.27 9.58
C ILE A 413 -23.91 -5.60 8.83
N THR A 414 -24.71 -6.55 9.31
CA THR A 414 -24.95 -7.84 8.61
C THR A 414 -26.12 -7.67 7.64
N PHE A 415 -26.01 -8.20 6.41
CA PHE A 415 -27.01 -7.97 5.36
C PHE A 415 -27.30 -9.19 4.47
N ASP A 416 -28.52 -9.28 3.96
CA ASP A 416 -28.96 -10.17 2.88
C ASP A 416 -29.55 -9.34 1.72
N ASN A 417 -30.82 -9.56 1.34
CA ASN A 417 -31.64 -8.61 0.56
C ASN A 417 -32.09 -7.38 1.37
N GLY A 418 -31.74 -7.29 2.65
CA GLY A 418 -31.93 -6.15 3.54
C GLY A 418 -30.85 -6.09 4.62
N VAL A 419 -30.84 -5.03 5.44
CA VAL A 419 -30.06 -5.06 6.69
C VAL A 419 -30.70 -6.06 7.66
N ILE A 420 -29.92 -7.01 8.15
CA ILE A 420 -30.34 -8.03 9.13
C ILE A 420 -30.17 -7.42 10.54
N HIS A 421 -28.96 -7.01 10.90
CA HIS A 421 -28.63 -6.39 12.18
C HIS A 421 -27.54 -5.31 12.04
N THR A 422 -27.53 -4.38 12.99
CA THR A 422 -26.44 -3.41 13.21
C THR A 422 -25.92 -3.59 14.62
N TYR A 423 -24.60 -3.76 14.75
CA TYR A 423 -23.89 -4.00 16.01
C TYR A 423 -22.78 -2.95 16.19
N GLU A 424 -22.63 -2.41 17.40
CA GLU A 424 -21.57 -1.45 17.75
C GLU A 424 -20.72 -2.01 18.90
N ALA A 425 -19.39 -1.91 18.78
CA ALA A 425 -18.48 -2.10 19.93
C ALA A 425 -18.55 -0.88 20.85
N LYS A 426 -19.03 -1.08 22.09
CA LYS A 426 -19.26 -0.03 23.10
C LYS A 426 -18.02 0.81 23.45
N ASP A 427 -16.86 0.22 23.24
CA ASP A 427 -15.53 0.80 23.36
C ASP A 427 -14.54 -0.09 22.56
N ALA A 428 -13.31 0.38 22.37
CA ALA A 428 -12.25 -0.38 21.72
C ALA A 428 -11.62 -1.48 22.61
N SER A 429 -12.26 -1.88 23.73
CA SER A 429 -11.68 -2.91 24.60
C SER A 429 -11.69 -4.29 23.92
N PRO A 430 -10.74 -5.18 24.24
CA PRO A 430 -10.74 -6.55 23.74
C PRO A 430 -12.06 -7.28 24.01
N GLN A 431 -12.73 -7.00 25.13
CA GLN A 431 -14.00 -7.63 25.50
C GLN A 431 -15.18 -7.14 24.67
N SER A 432 -15.22 -5.84 24.32
CA SER A 432 -16.23 -5.28 23.41
C SER A 432 -16.04 -5.79 21.99
N LEU A 433 -14.79 -5.86 21.50
CA LEU A 433 -14.48 -6.34 20.16
C LEU A 433 -14.65 -7.87 20.03
N GLU A 434 -14.33 -8.66 21.06
CA GLU A 434 -14.67 -10.09 21.14
C GLU A 434 -16.19 -10.31 21.18
N SER A 435 -16.96 -9.41 21.79
CA SER A 435 -18.43 -9.46 21.77
C SER A 435 -19.00 -9.16 20.38
N LEU A 436 -18.40 -8.20 19.66
CA LEU A 436 -18.74 -7.88 18.27
C LEU A 436 -18.40 -9.06 17.34
N TYR A 437 -17.26 -9.72 17.53
CA TYR A 437 -16.89 -10.93 16.80
C TYR A 437 -17.92 -12.06 16.99
N LYS A 438 -18.37 -12.30 18.22
CA LYS A 438 -19.36 -13.35 18.52
C LYS A 438 -20.72 -13.10 17.86
N ALA A 439 -21.12 -11.85 17.71
CA ALA A 439 -22.33 -11.52 16.94
C ALA A 439 -22.22 -11.97 15.47
N VAL A 440 -21.04 -11.81 14.85
CA VAL A 440 -20.76 -12.30 13.48
C VAL A 440 -20.71 -13.83 13.42
N GLU A 441 -20.14 -14.50 14.42
CA GLU A 441 -20.04 -15.98 14.49
C GLU A 441 -21.41 -16.67 14.71
N GLU A 442 -22.34 -15.99 15.39
CA GLU A 442 -23.69 -16.49 15.67
C GLU A 442 -24.69 -16.25 14.52
N GLU A 443 -24.45 -15.26 13.65
CA GLU A 443 -25.29 -14.90 12.50
C GLU A 443 -25.40 -16.04 11.47
N ARG A 444 -26.48 -16.07 10.65
CA ARG A 444 -26.80 -17.21 9.77
C ARG A 444 -27.17 -16.78 8.35
N PRO A 445 -26.42 -17.20 7.31
CA PRO A 445 -26.71 -16.75 5.95
C PRO A 445 -28.05 -17.25 5.37
N GLY A 446 -28.66 -16.42 4.51
CA GLY A 446 -29.93 -16.68 3.84
C GLY A 446 -30.34 -15.53 2.91
N GLY A 447 -31.54 -15.58 2.31
CA GLY A 447 -32.05 -14.46 1.49
C GLY A 447 -31.31 -14.21 0.17
N GLY A 448 -31.54 -13.02 -0.41
CA GLY A 448 -30.82 -12.45 -1.57
C GLY A 448 -29.63 -11.58 -1.15
N THR A 449 -29.16 -10.68 -2.02
CA THR A 449 -27.95 -9.86 -1.78
C THR A 449 -28.17 -8.40 -2.23
N ASP A 450 -28.19 -7.45 -1.30
CA ASP A 450 -28.22 -6.00 -1.57
C ASP A 450 -26.94 -5.35 -1.00
N ILE A 451 -26.02 -4.93 -1.86
CA ILE A 451 -24.73 -4.36 -1.43
C ILE A 451 -24.78 -2.83 -1.25
N TYR A 452 -25.77 -2.19 -1.86
CA TYR A 452 -25.89 -0.73 -1.91
C TYR A 452 -26.60 -0.22 -0.65
N LEU A 453 -27.67 -0.90 -0.22
CA LEU A 453 -28.40 -0.60 1.01
C LEU A 453 -27.52 -0.57 2.29
N PRO A 454 -26.71 -1.60 2.62
CA PRO A 454 -25.88 -1.58 3.83
C PRO A 454 -24.79 -0.50 3.77
N ALA A 455 -24.28 -0.18 2.58
CA ALA A 455 -23.30 0.90 2.39
C ALA A 455 -23.94 2.28 2.62
N ILE A 456 -25.17 2.51 2.12
CA ILE A 456 -25.96 3.73 2.43
C ILE A 456 -26.22 3.82 3.95
N GLU A 457 -26.59 2.72 4.61
CA GLU A 457 -26.88 2.70 6.04
C GLU A 457 -25.62 2.98 6.89
N ALA A 458 -24.48 2.37 6.52
CA ALA A 458 -23.18 2.64 7.14
C ALA A 458 -22.79 4.13 7.06
N LEU A 459 -22.95 4.74 5.88
CA LEU A 459 -22.67 6.15 5.66
C LEU A 459 -23.63 7.08 6.43
N ARG A 460 -24.90 6.67 6.58
CA ARG A 460 -25.88 7.41 7.41
C ARG A 460 -25.55 7.34 8.89
N GLU A 461 -25.28 6.15 9.42
CA GLU A 461 -24.87 5.94 10.82
C GLU A 461 -23.61 6.75 11.16
N MET A 462 -22.61 6.73 10.27
CA MET A 462 -21.42 7.59 10.39
C MET A 462 -21.79 9.08 10.49
N ARG A 463 -22.62 9.57 9.56
CA ARG A 463 -23.02 10.98 9.44
C ARG A 463 -23.89 11.48 10.61
N GLU A 464 -24.82 10.66 11.09
CA GLU A 464 -25.81 11.09 12.08
C GLU A 464 -25.28 10.99 13.53
N ASN A 465 -24.35 10.05 13.80
CA ASN A 465 -23.91 9.76 15.16
C ASN A 465 -22.45 10.20 15.49
N TYR A 466 -21.61 10.56 14.51
CA TYR A 466 -20.19 10.88 14.75
C TYR A 466 -19.72 12.17 14.05
N ASP A 467 -18.82 12.92 14.71
CA ASP A 467 -18.08 14.01 14.07
C ASP A 467 -16.89 13.43 13.27
N LEU A 468 -17.11 13.23 11.97
CA LEU A 468 -16.15 12.61 11.05
C LEU A 468 -14.79 13.34 11.00
N THR A 469 -14.72 14.63 11.38
CA THR A 469 -13.45 15.36 11.42
C THR A 469 -12.46 14.75 12.42
N GLN A 470 -12.97 14.11 13.48
CA GLN A 470 -12.18 13.51 14.56
C GLN A 470 -11.58 12.13 14.20
N TYR A 471 -12.02 11.52 13.10
CA TYR A 471 -11.71 10.12 12.74
C TYR A 471 -11.06 9.97 11.36
N THR A 472 -10.53 8.78 11.07
CA THR A 472 -10.44 8.24 9.70
C THR A 472 -11.68 7.36 9.44
N PRO A 473 -12.74 7.88 8.80
CA PRO A 473 -13.92 7.08 8.48
C PRO A 473 -13.67 6.19 7.25
N ALA A 474 -14.09 4.93 7.27
CA ALA A 474 -14.26 4.12 6.07
C ALA A 474 -15.31 3.00 6.26
N VAL A 475 -16.03 2.69 5.19
CA VAL A 475 -16.87 1.50 5.10
C VAL A 475 -16.04 0.37 4.47
N ILE A 476 -16.15 -0.85 5.01
CA ILE A 476 -15.54 -2.06 4.46
C ILE A 476 -16.66 -3.02 4.11
N LEU A 477 -17.00 -3.10 2.83
CA LEU A 477 -18.02 -3.98 2.26
C LEU A 477 -17.40 -5.33 1.89
N MET A 478 -17.94 -6.43 2.40
CA MET A 478 -17.50 -7.79 2.08
C MET A 478 -18.63 -8.53 1.38
N THR A 479 -18.39 -9.15 0.22
CA THR A 479 -19.41 -9.94 -0.50
C THR A 479 -18.81 -11.05 -1.37
N ASP A 480 -19.51 -12.19 -1.47
CA ASP A 480 -19.21 -13.28 -2.40
C ASP A 480 -20.12 -13.29 -3.65
N GLY A 481 -21.10 -12.39 -3.67
CA GLY A 481 -22.27 -12.46 -4.54
C GLY A 481 -22.39 -11.33 -5.55
N LYS A 482 -23.41 -11.45 -6.41
CA LYS A 482 -23.86 -10.36 -7.28
C LYS A 482 -25.07 -9.70 -6.66
N SER A 483 -25.06 -8.38 -6.49
CA SER A 483 -26.24 -7.68 -5.96
C SER A 483 -27.47 -7.86 -6.85
N ASN A 484 -28.57 -8.19 -6.19
CA ASN A 484 -29.88 -8.59 -6.71
C ASN A 484 -31.04 -8.03 -5.84
N GLY A 485 -30.73 -7.04 -5.00
CA GLY A 485 -31.63 -6.44 -4.01
C GLY A 485 -32.64 -5.44 -4.56
N ASN A 486 -32.98 -4.44 -3.73
CA ASN A 486 -33.95 -3.40 -4.07
C ASN A 486 -33.30 -2.06 -4.44
N MET A 487 -32.08 -1.79 -3.95
CA MET A 487 -31.29 -0.61 -4.30
C MET A 487 -30.35 -0.92 -5.47
N ASP A 488 -30.00 0.08 -6.26
CA ASP A 488 -28.90 0.00 -7.23
C ASP A 488 -27.83 1.11 -7.04
N PHE A 489 -26.83 1.15 -7.93
CA PHE A 489 -25.74 2.12 -7.87
C PHE A 489 -26.23 3.57 -8.02
N GLY A 490 -27.35 3.81 -8.70
CA GLY A 490 -27.99 5.12 -8.78
C GLY A 490 -28.52 5.60 -7.43
N ASP A 491 -29.18 4.72 -6.66
CA ASP A 491 -29.63 5.04 -5.30
C ASP A 491 -28.45 5.37 -4.37
N PHE A 492 -27.35 4.62 -4.48
CA PHE A 492 -26.11 4.91 -3.74
C PHE A 492 -25.49 6.24 -4.18
N GLN A 493 -25.39 6.49 -5.50
CA GLN A 493 -24.77 7.69 -6.05
C GLN A 493 -25.55 8.96 -5.71
N ASP A 494 -26.88 8.93 -5.84
CA ASP A 494 -27.74 10.06 -5.46
C ASP A 494 -27.60 10.36 -3.96
N PHE A 495 -27.56 9.34 -3.09
CA PHE A 495 -27.32 9.54 -1.65
C PHE A 495 -25.93 10.14 -1.37
N TYR A 496 -24.87 9.54 -1.91
CA TYR A 496 -23.48 9.95 -1.66
C TYR A 496 -23.24 11.41 -2.06
N LEU A 497 -23.73 11.79 -3.25
CA LEU A 497 -23.56 13.13 -3.80
C LEU A 497 -24.51 14.17 -3.19
N GLN A 498 -25.77 13.82 -2.89
CA GLN A 498 -26.70 14.74 -2.24
C GLN A 498 -26.23 15.12 -0.83
N GLU A 499 -25.81 14.11 -0.05
CA GLU A 499 -25.39 14.30 1.33
C GLU A 499 -23.96 14.86 1.43
N GLN A 500 -23.22 14.94 0.32
CA GLN A 500 -21.80 15.34 0.27
C GLN A 500 -20.95 14.46 1.21
N MET A 501 -21.09 13.14 1.06
CA MET A 501 -20.25 12.20 1.79
C MET A 501 -18.82 12.24 1.24
N ASP A 502 -17.85 12.28 2.14
CA ASP A 502 -16.41 12.12 1.82
C ASP A 502 -15.87 10.98 2.69
N VAL A 503 -16.34 9.77 2.40
CA VAL A 503 -15.98 8.54 3.11
C VAL A 503 -15.74 7.43 2.09
N PRO A 504 -14.57 6.78 2.08
CA PRO A 504 -14.29 5.67 1.16
C PRO A 504 -15.09 4.42 1.51
N VAL A 505 -15.63 3.75 0.49
CA VAL A 505 -16.26 2.43 0.58
C VAL A 505 -15.33 1.39 -0.03
N PHE A 506 -14.42 0.87 0.78
CA PHE A 506 -13.54 -0.23 0.37
C PHE A 506 -14.35 -1.51 0.23
N SER A 507 -14.05 -2.32 -0.79
CA SER A 507 -14.76 -3.57 -1.05
C SER A 507 -13.80 -4.77 -1.04
N ILE A 508 -14.18 -5.86 -0.39
CA ILE A 508 -13.46 -7.13 -0.41
C ILE A 508 -14.33 -8.15 -1.14
N MET A 509 -13.90 -8.54 -2.34
CA MET A 509 -14.58 -9.56 -3.12
C MET A 509 -14.05 -10.95 -2.77
N PHE A 510 -14.91 -11.95 -2.74
CA PHE A 510 -14.53 -13.36 -2.72
C PHE A 510 -15.57 -14.17 -3.53
N GLY A 511 -15.48 -15.51 -3.51
CA GLY A 511 -16.43 -16.38 -4.22
C GLY A 511 -16.62 -16.04 -5.71
N GLN A 512 -17.84 -15.60 -6.07
CA GLN A 512 -18.25 -15.27 -7.44
C GLN A 512 -18.72 -13.82 -7.61
N ALA A 513 -18.27 -12.91 -6.73
CA ALA A 513 -18.72 -11.53 -6.73
C ALA A 513 -18.43 -10.79 -8.05
N GLN A 514 -19.34 -9.88 -8.44
CA GLN A 514 -19.17 -9.09 -9.66
C GLN A 514 -18.34 -7.83 -9.41
N GLU A 515 -17.02 -7.97 -9.60
CA GLU A 515 -15.97 -6.94 -9.65
C GLU A 515 -16.48 -5.55 -10.09
N SER A 516 -17.11 -5.45 -11.27
CA SER A 516 -17.57 -4.15 -11.81
C SER A 516 -18.60 -3.39 -10.96
N GLN A 517 -19.38 -4.05 -10.10
CA GLN A 517 -20.31 -3.36 -9.18
C GLN A 517 -19.61 -2.79 -7.95
N LEU A 518 -18.45 -3.34 -7.61
CA LEU A 518 -17.58 -2.87 -6.54
C LEU A 518 -16.64 -1.78 -7.06
N ASP A 519 -16.20 -1.88 -8.32
CA ASP A 519 -15.45 -0.83 -9.02
C ASP A 519 -16.25 0.48 -9.09
N GLU A 520 -17.55 0.40 -9.42
CA GLU A 520 -18.47 1.56 -9.45
C GLU A 520 -18.54 2.28 -8.08
N LEU A 521 -18.55 1.52 -6.98
CA LEU A 521 -18.49 2.07 -5.61
C LEU A 521 -17.10 2.62 -5.25
N ALA A 522 -16.04 1.94 -5.66
CA ALA A 522 -14.66 2.33 -5.38
C ALA A 522 -14.30 3.66 -6.09
N ASP A 523 -14.55 3.76 -7.40
CA ASP A 523 -14.29 4.94 -8.22
C ASP A 523 -15.09 6.16 -7.75
N LEU A 524 -16.34 5.98 -7.31
CA LEU A 524 -17.16 7.10 -6.80
C LEU A 524 -16.68 7.62 -5.44
N THR A 525 -16.03 6.78 -4.62
CA THR A 525 -15.72 7.10 -3.22
C THR A 525 -14.22 7.26 -2.94
N ASN A 526 -13.38 7.35 -3.98
CA ASN A 526 -11.91 7.38 -3.90
C ASN A 526 -11.36 6.21 -3.03
N ALA A 527 -11.95 5.04 -3.23
CA ALA A 527 -11.69 3.82 -2.49
C ALA A 527 -11.20 2.70 -3.42
N ARG A 528 -11.08 1.47 -2.91
CA ARG A 528 -10.49 0.34 -3.63
C ARG A 528 -11.23 -0.98 -3.41
N VAL A 529 -11.27 -1.81 -4.46
CA VAL A 529 -11.66 -3.22 -4.39
C VAL A 529 -10.43 -4.11 -4.19
N PHE A 530 -10.55 -5.13 -3.33
CA PHE A 530 -9.52 -6.10 -2.99
C PHE A 530 -10.02 -7.54 -3.25
N ASP A 531 -9.20 -8.33 -3.93
CA ASP A 531 -9.49 -9.70 -4.33
C ASP A 531 -9.10 -10.71 -3.24
N GLY A 532 -10.06 -11.08 -2.39
CA GLY A 532 -9.93 -12.12 -1.37
C GLY A 532 -10.18 -13.54 -1.88
N ARG A 533 -10.29 -13.78 -3.20
CA ARG A 533 -10.54 -15.13 -3.76
C ARG A 533 -9.34 -16.08 -3.61
N GLU A 534 -8.13 -15.54 -3.43
CA GLU A 534 -6.88 -16.29 -3.22
C GLU A 534 -6.43 -16.25 -1.75
N ASP A 535 -6.45 -15.07 -1.11
CA ASP A 535 -6.25 -14.90 0.33
C ASP A 535 -7.18 -13.80 0.89
N LEU A 536 -8.30 -14.20 1.51
CA LEU A 536 -9.23 -13.28 2.16
C LEU A 536 -8.62 -12.61 3.41
N ILE A 537 -7.70 -13.28 4.10
CA ILE A 537 -7.05 -12.74 5.30
C ILE A 537 -6.05 -11.65 4.90
N GLY A 538 -5.20 -11.91 3.91
CA GLY A 538 -4.30 -10.93 3.30
C GLY A 538 -5.05 -9.74 2.70
N ALA A 539 -6.17 -9.97 2.02
CA ALA A 539 -7.06 -8.91 1.55
C ALA A 539 -7.58 -8.05 2.71
N PHE A 540 -8.14 -8.65 3.75
CA PHE A 540 -8.68 -7.92 4.91
C PHE A 540 -7.59 -7.11 5.64
N ARG A 541 -6.44 -7.74 5.89
CA ARG A 541 -5.27 -7.07 6.48
C ARG A 541 -4.84 -5.86 5.65
N SER A 542 -4.83 -6.00 4.33
CA SER A 542 -4.51 -4.91 3.40
C SER A 542 -5.49 -3.75 3.57
N VAL A 543 -6.81 -4.00 3.62
CA VAL A 543 -7.82 -2.92 3.75
C VAL A 543 -7.63 -2.11 5.03
N LYS A 544 -7.30 -2.75 6.17
CA LYS A 544 -7.02 -2.04 7.42
C LYS A 544 -5.76 -1.15 7.37
N GLY A 545 -4.95 -1.20 6.32
CA GLY A 545 -3.90 -0.21 6.06
C GLY A 545 -4.41 1.14 5.52
N TYR A 546 -5.63 1.19 5.01
CA TYR A 546 -6.26 2.39 4.40
C TYR A 546 -7.22 3.12 5.35
N ASN A 547 -7.23 2.76 6.65
CA ASN A 547 -8.05 3.39 7.71
C ASN A 547 -7.21 3.64 8.97
#